data_AF-A0A1V5X544-F1
#
_entry.id   AF-A0A1V5X544-F1
#
_cell.length_a   1.000
_cell.length_b   1.000
_cell.length_c   1.000
_cell.angle_alpha   90.00
_cell.angle_beta   90.00
_cell.angle_gamma   90.00
#
_symmetry.space_group_name_H-M   'P 1'
#
loop_
_entity.id
_entity.type
_entity.pdbx_description
1 polymer ?
#
loop_
_entity_poly.entity_id
_entity_poly.type
_entity_poly.pdbx_seq_one_letter_code
_entity_poly.pdbx_strand_id
1 'polypeptide(L)'
;MAWTEEQKQEVIEKYTAMGPTEANSTELVKTIAEEMDQSPNGVRQVLVQAKVYVKKDPNAVTPTAGKPTTKTGTAEGIKRVSKESQIAALKEAIEARGGAIDDDILSKLTGKAAAYFTDVLTK
;
A
#
# COMPACT_ATOMS: atom_id res chain seq x y z
N MET A 1 -1.93 11.19 14.09
CA MET A 1 -3.20 11.22 14.87
C MET A 1 -3.89 9.88 14.71
N ALA A 2 -4.44 9.34 15.80
CA ALA A 2 -5.32 8.18 15.74
C ALA A 2 -6.73 8.68 15.43
N TRP A 3 -7.33 8.21 14.34
CA TRP A 3 -8.73 8.50 14.01
C TRP A 3 -9.63 7.84 15.05
N THR A 4 -10.52 8.61 15.67
CA THR A 4 -11.55 8.03 16.54
C THR A 4 -12.59 7.29 15.70
N GLU A 5 -13.31 6.36 16.30
CA GLU A 5 -14.32 5.60 15.56
C GLU A 5 -15.45 6.50 15.06
N GLU A 6 -15.83 7.53 15.83
CA GLU A 6 -16.79 8.56 15.41
C GLU A 6 -16.31 9.34 14.19
N GLN A 7 -15.05 9.79 14.18
CA GLN A 7 -14.48 10.51 13.03
C GLN A 7 -14.46 9.64 11.77
N LYS A 8 -14.15 8.35 11.92
CA LYS A 8 -14.17 7.44 10.77
C LYS A 8 -15.58 7.27 10.23
N GLN A 9 -16.55 7.13 11.12
CA GLN A 9 -17.94 6.93 10.76
C GLN A 9 -18.51 8.17 10.07
N GLU A 10 -18.19 9.36 10.58
CA GLU A 10 -18.55 10.64 9.96
C GLU A 10 -17.98 10.76 8.53
N VAL A 11 -16.70 10.40 8.34
CA VAL A 11 -16.08 10.38 7.00
C VAL A 11 -16.81 9.44 6.06
N ILE A 12 -17.12 8.21 6.51
CA ILE A 12 -17.80 7.19 5.70
C ILE A 12 -19.21 7.66 5.32
N GLU A 13 -19.93 8.24 6.27
CA GLU A 13 -21.30 8.72 6.07
C GLU A 13 -21.32 9.91 5.10
N LYS A 14 -20.47 10.92 5.31
CA LYS A 14 -20.32 12.05 4.38
C LYS A 14 -19.94 11.58 2.98
N TYR A 15 -18.96 10.69 2.88
CA TYR A 15 -18.50 10.16 1.59
C TYR A 15 -19.59 9.38 0.87
N THR A 16 -20.36 8.54 1.57
CA THR A 16 -21.46 7.76 1.00
C THR A 16 -22.64 8.65 0.62
N ALA A 17 -22.98 9.65 1.44
CA ALA A 17 -24.04 10.61 1.18
C ALA A 17 -23.77 11.47 -0.05
N MET A 18 -22.50 11.76 -0.36
CA MET A 18 -22.10 12.51 -1.55
C MET A 18 -22.12 11.70 -2.86
N GLY A 19 -22.48 10.41 -2.82
CA GLY A 19 -22.58 9.59 -4.03
C GLY A 19 -21.23 9.40 -4.72
N PRO A 20 -20.31 8.64 -4.10
CA PRO A 20 -18.96 8.50 -4.63
C PRO A 20 -18.97 7.67 -5.91
N THR A 21 -18.35 8.21 -6.93
CA THR A 21 -18.12 7.62 -8.26
C THR A 21 -16.63 7.64 -8.54
N GLU A 22 -16.19 6.83 -9.49
CA GLU A 22 -14.80 6.79 -9.90
C GLU A 22 -14.26 8.16 -10.37
N ALA A 23 -15.12 9.02 -10.91
CA ALA A 23 -14.74 10.35 -11.37
C ALA A 23 -14.60 11.35 -10.22
N ASN A 24 -15.50 11.31 -9.23
CA ASN A 24 -15.57 12.33 -8.17
C ASN A 24 -14.86 11.90 -6.87
N SER A 25 -14.52 10.63 -6.68
CA SER A 25 -14.08 10.12 -5.38
C SER A 25 -12.82 10.77 -4.84
N THR A 26 -11.89 11.15 -5.71
CA THR A 26 -10.68 11.89 -5.30
C THR A 26 -11.01 13.30 -4.83
N GLU A 27 -12.00 13.94 -5.45
CA GLU A 27 -12.46 15.28 -5.07
C GLU A 27 -13.23 15.23 -3.75
N LEU A 28 -14.14 14.26 -3.59
CA LEU A 28 -14.88 14.04 -2.33
C LEU A 28 -13.93 13.81 -1.14
N VAL A 29 -12.85 13.05 -1.34
CA VAL A 29 -11.83 12.84 -0.31
C VAL A 29 -11.15 14.15 0.10
N LYS A 30 -10.88 15.07 -0.85
CA LYS A 30 -10.30 16.38 -0.54
C LYS A 30 -11.30 17.27 0.18
N THR A 31 -12.55 17.31 -0.27
CA THR A 31 -13.61 18.10 0.38
C THR A 31 -13.80 17.68 1.83
N ILE A 32 -13.91 16.38 2.11
CA ILE A 32 -14.05 15.87 3.48
C ILE A 32 -12.81 16.20 4.32
N ALA A 33 -11.63 16.09 3.72
CA ALA A 33 -10.38 16.40 4.39
C ALA A 33 -10.29 17.88 4.80
N GLU A 34 -10.67 18.80 3.91
CA GLU A 34 -10.74 20.23 4.21
C GLU A 34 -11.79 20.55 5.26
N GLU A 35 -12.98 19.96 5.19
CA GLU A 35 -14.04 20.17 6.18
C GLU A 35 -13.66 19.67 7.59
N MET A 36 -12.93 18.56 7.67
CA MET A 36 -12.57 17.91 8.95
C MET A 36 -11.19 18.33 9.46
N ASP A 37 -10.51 19.27 8.79
CA ASP A 37 -9.11 19.65 9.05
C ASP A 37 -8.18 18.42 9.12
N GLN A 38 -8.43 17.45 8.23
CA GLN A 38 -7.68 16.19 8.12
C GLN A 38 -6.89 16.15 6.82
N SER A 39 -5.92 15.24 6.74
CA SER A 39 -5.22 15.02 5.47
C SER A 39 -6.09 14.20 4.51
N PRO A 40 -6.11 14.53 3.20
CA PRO A 40 -6.79 13.72 2.17
C PRO A 40 -6.35 12.26 2.17
N ASN A 41 -5.06 12.01 2.45
CA ASN A 41 -4.53 10.65 2.57
C ASN A 41 -5.10 9.91 3.79
N GLY A 42 -5.31 10.60 4.92
CA GLY A 42 -5.95 10.02 6.10
C GLY A 42 -7.39 9.62 5.82
N VAL A 43 -8.18 10.52 5.22
CA VAL A 43 -9.57 10.25 4.79
C VAL A 43 -9.62 9.04 3.84
N ARG A 44 -8.74 8.99 2.85
CA ARG A 44 -8.65 7.85 1.92
C ARG A 44 -8.38 6.54 2.66
N GLN A 45 -7.47 6.53 3.63
CA GLN A 45 -7.17 5.32 4.42
C GLN A 45 -8.39 4.85 5.20
N VAL A 46 -9.16 5.76 5.80
CA VAL A 46 -10.41 5.42 6.49
C VAL A 46 -11.42 4.78 5.55
N LEU A 47 -11.66 5.39 4.39
CA LEU A 47 -12.62 4.88 3.40
C LEU A 47 -12.20 3.53 2.82
N VAL A 48 -10.89 3.32 2.61
CA VAL A 48 -10.33 2.03 2.16
C VAL A 48 -10.45 0.97 3.25
N GLN A 49 -10.17 1.31 4.52
CA GLN A 49 -10.35 0.41 5.66
C GLN A 49 -11.82 0.00 5.83
N ALA A 50 -12.73 0.94 5.60
CA ALA A 50 -14.17 0.71 5.59
C ALA A 50 -14.70 0.04 4.30
N LYS A 51 -13.85 -0.16 3.29
CA LYS A 51 -14.19 -0.74 1.98
C LYS A 51 -15.29 0.00 1.21
N VAL A 52 -15.52 1.27 1.51
CA VAL A 52 -16.47 2.12 0.80
C VAL A 52 -15.81 2.97 -0.28
N TYR A 53 -14.48 3.08 -0.27
CA TYR A 53 -13.73 3.93 -1.21
C TYR A 53 -13.90 3.45 -2.66
N VAL A 54 -14.47 4.31 -3.51
CA VAL A 54 -14.59 4.07 -4.94
C VAL A 54 -13.35 4.62 -5.63
N LYS A 55 -12.47 3.72 -6.06
CA LYS A 55 -11.25 4.10 -6.77
C LYS A 55 -11.51 4.04 -8.28
N LYS A 56 -11.10 5.09 -9.00
CA LYS A 56 -10.98 5.01 -10.46
C LYS A 56 -9.94 3.95 -10.81
N ASP A 57 -10.38 2.83 -11.34
CA ASP A 57 -9.49 1.71 -11.64
C ASP A 57 -9.51 1.35 -13.12
N PRO A 58 -8.39 1.52 -13.86
CA PRO A 58 -8.16 0.80 -15.09
C PRO A 58 -7.67 -0.65 -14.87
N ASN A 59 -7.51 -1.12 -13.62
CA ASN A 59 -7.07 -2.48 -13.25
C ASN A 59 -7.65 -2.90 -11.88
N ALA A 60 -8.98 -2.85 -11.73
CA ALA A 60 -9.65 -3.12 -10.45
C ALA A 60 -9.20 -4.44 -9.81
N VAL A 61 -8.39 -4.34 -8.76
CA VAL A 61 -8.18 -5.43 -7.80
C VAL A 61 -9.26 -5.29 -6.75
N THR A 62 -10.29 -6.13 -6.86
CA THR A 62 -11.37 -6.27 -5.88
C THR A 62 -10.85 -6.78 -4.53
N PRO A 63 -11.52 -6.41 -3.42
CA PRO A 63 -11.03 -6.63 -2.06
C PRO A 63 -11.41 -8.03 -1.53
N THR A 64 -10.44 -8.83 -1.10
CA THR A 64 -10.75 -10.03 -0.32
C THR A 64 -11.12 -9.64 1.12
N ALA A 65 -12.27 -10.12 1.57
CA ALA A 65 -12.82 -9.91 2.89
C ALA A 65 -12.17 -10.78 3.98
N GLY A 66 -12.24 -10.28 5.23
CA GLY A 66 -11.85 -10.95 6.49
C GLY A 66 -10.49 -10.48 7.01
N LYS A 67 -10.25 -10.10 8.27
CA LYS A 67 -11.01 -9.99 9.53
C LYS A 67 -10.06 -9.18 10.49
N PRO A 68 -10.51 -8.54 11.60
CA PRO A 68 -9.70 -7.55 12.33
C PRO A 68 -8.75 -8.24 13.30
N THR A 69 -7.52 -7.76 13.40
CA THR A 69 -6.63 -8.07 14.54
C THR A 69 -5.70 -6.90 14.84
N THR A 70 -6.02 -6.25 15.96
CA THR A 70 -5.08 -5.96 17.04
C THR A 70 -3.71 -6.62 16.92
N LYS A 71 -2.68 -5.80 17.12
CA LYS A 71 -1.38 -6.08 17.78
C LYS A 71 -0.73 -7.46 17.60
N THR A 72 0.57 -7.37 17.31
CA THR A 72 1.63 -8.32 17.67
C THR A 72 1.82 -9.50 16.72
N GLY A 73 2.98 -9.49 16.07
CA GLY A 73 3.78 -10.69 15.82
C GLY A 73 3.34 -11.57 14.65
N THR A 74 4.32 -11.87 13.80
CA THR A 74 4.33 -13.06 12.92
C THR A 74 3.29 -13.05 11.79
N ALA A 75 3.64 -12.39 10.69
CA ALA A 75 2.92 -12.50 9.42
C ALA A 75 3.71 -13.37 8.43
N GLU A 76 3.57 -14.68 8.55
CA GLU A 76 3.59 -15.59 7.39
C GLU A 76 2.25 -15.41 6.65
N GLY A 77 2.28 -15.19 5.34
CA GLY A 77 1.08 -15.35 4.51
C GLY A 77 0.52 -14.13 3.77
N ILE A 78 1.33 -13.11 3.48
CA ILE A 78 1.36 -12.50 2.15
C ILE A 78 2.84 -12.22 1.95
N LYS A 79 3.47 -12.81 0.93
CA LYS A 79 4.81 -12.42 0.50
C LYS A 79 4.72 -10.99 -0.05
N ARG A 80 4.52 -10.00 0.84
CA ARG A 80 5.10 -8.68 0.67
C ARG A 80 6.57 -8.98 0.64
N VAL A 81 7.08 -9.24 -0.57
CA VAL A 81 8.50 -9.44 -0.79
C VAL A 81 9.14 -8.16 -0.27
N SER A 82 9.67 -8.25 0.95
CA SER A 82 10.27 -7.12 1.61
C SER A 82 11.45 -6.73 0.75
N LYS A 83 11.75 -5.43 0.71
CA LYS A 83 12.92 -4.91 0.01
C LYS A 83 14.17 -5.72 0.36
N GLU A 84 14.29 -6.12 1.62
CA GLU A 84 15.33 -7.01 2.12
C GLU A 84 15.39 -8.37 1.41
N SER A 85 14.28 -9.09 1.27
CA SER A 85 14.26 -10.39 0.57
C SER A 85 14.65 -10.28 -0.90
N GLN A 86 14.26 -9.18 -1.58
CA GLN A 86 14.61 -8.98 -2.98
C GLN A 86 16.08 -8.58 -3.15
N ILE A 87 16.62 -7.82 -2.21
CA ILE A 87 18.04 -7.49 -2.19
C ILE A 87 18.87 -8.76 -1.91
N ALA A 88 18.44 -9.62 -0.98
CA ALA A 88 19.12 -10.88 -0.69
C ALA A 88 19.17 -11.80 -1.92
N ALA A 89 18.04 -11.97 -2.61
CA ALA A 89 17.98 -12.75 -3.85
C ALA A 89 18.85 -12.15 -4.97
N LEU A 90 18.96 -10.82 -5.05
CA LEU A 90 19.87 -10.16 -5.98
C LEU A 90 21.34 -10.39 -5.64
N LYS A 91 21.72 -10.36 -4.35
CA LYS A 91 23.09 -10.67 -3.90
C LYS A 91 23.49 -12.08 -4.31
N GLU A 92 22.64 -13.07 -4.02
CA GLU A 92 22.89 -14.46 -4.40
C GLU A 92 23.04 -14.62 -5.92
N ALA A 93 22.20 -13.95 -6.72
CA ALA A 93 22.31 -13.99 -8.18
C ALA A 93 23.59 -13.33 -8.72
N ILE A 94 24.05 -12.24 -8.08
CA ILE A 94 25.31 -11.58 -8.42
C ILE A 94 26.51 -12.47 -8.06
N GLU A 95 26.51 -13.06 -6.87
CA GLU A 95 27.56 -13.98 -6.40
C GLU A 95 27.64 -15.24 -7.25
N ALA A 96 26.50 -15.81 -7.65
CA ALA A 96 26.44 -16.96 -8.56
C ALA A 96 27.07 -16.67 -9.93
N ARG A 97 27.11 -15.40 -10.35
CA ARG A 97 27.80 -14.94 -11.57
C ARG A 97 29.22 -14.45 -11.33
N GLY A 98 29.72 -14.53 -10.10
CA GLY A 98 31.06 -14.05 -9.70
C GLY A 98 31.20 -12.53 -9.66
N GLY A 99 30.09 -11.80 -9.57
CA GLY A 99 30.08 -10.34 -9.44
C GLY A 99 30.38 -9.89 -8.02
N ALA A 100 30.97 -8.69 -7.88
CA ALA A 100 31.19 -8.08 -6.57
C ALA A 100 29.86 -7.57 -6.00
N ILE A 101 29.51 -8.02 -4.79
CA ILE A 101 28.35 -7.53 -4.06
C ILE A 101 28.68 -6.17 -3.44
N ASP A 102 27.93 -5.13 -3.81
CA ASP A 102 28.00 -3.80 -3.18
C ASP A 102 26.75 -3.55 -2.34
N ASP A 103 26.89 -3.70 -1.03
CA ASP A 103 25.78 -3.58 -0.09
C ASP A 103 25.24 -2.14 0.04
N ASP A 104 26.08 -1.12 -0.16
CA ASP A 104 25.64 0.28 -0.11
C ASP A 104 24.75 0.59 -1.32
N ILE A 105 25.13 0.14 -2.51
CA ILE A 105 24.35 0.30 -3.73
C ILE A 105 23.08 -0.54 -3.69
N LEU A 106 23.16 -1.81 -3.28
CA LEU A 106 22.00 -2.69 -3.22
C LEU A 106 20.98 -2.22 -2.17
N SER A 107 21.43 -1.66 -1.04
CA SER A 107 20.53 -1.09 -0.03
C SER A 107 19.75 0.13 -0.53
N LYS A 108 20.25 0.85 -1.55
CA LYS A 108 19.56 1.99 -2.18
C LYS A 108 18.47 1.54 -3.15
N LEU A 109 18.49 0.30 -3.63
CA LEU A 109 17.48 -0.22 -4.55
C LEU A 109 16.11 -0.35 -3.86
N THR A 110 15.04 -0.15 -4.64
CA THR A 110 13.69 -0.54 -4.22
C THR A 110 13.53 -2.05 -4.40
N GLY A 111 12.64 -2.69 -3.63
CA GLY A 111 12.39 -4.12 -3.78
C GLY A 111 11.97 -4.52 -5.20
N LYS A 112 11.27 -3.63 -5.93
CA LYS A 112 10.90 -3.84 -7.33
C LYS A 112 12.10 -3.79 -8.27
N ALA A 113 13.03 -2.86 -8.06
CA ALA A 113 14.26 -2.78 -8.84
C ALA A 113 15.16 -3.99 -8.60
N ALA A 114 15.32 -4.40 -7.34
CA ALA A 114 16.10 -5.60 -7.00
C ALA A 114 15.53 -6.85 -7.66
N ALA A 115 14.20 -7.04 -7.60
CA ALA A 115 13.51 -8.15 -8.25
C ALA A 115 13.75 -8.21 -9.77
N TYR A 116 13.72 -7.04 -10.44
CA TYR A 116 13.96 -6.95 -11.87
C TYR A 116 15.38 -7.40 -12.23
N PHE A 117 16.39 -6.93 -11.49
CA PHE A 117 17.77 -7.33 -11.76
C PHE A 117 18.02 -8.80 -11.44
N THR A 118 17.41 -9.35 -10.38
CA THR A 118 17.48 -10.78 -10.10
C THR A 118 16.93 -11.58 -11.29
N ASP A 119 15.76 -11.25 -11.83
CA ASP A 119 15.17 -11.94 -13.00
C ASP A 119 16.09 -11.91 -14.22
N VAL A 120 16.70 -10.75 -14.50
CA VAL A 120 17.64 -10.58 -15.62
C VAL A 120 18.91 -11.41 -15.42
N LEU A 121 19.40 -11.53 -14.19
CA LEU A 121 20.60 -12.31 -13.88
C LEU A 121 20.35 -13.83 -13.85
N THR A 122 19.12 -14.26 -13.51
CA THR A 122 18.75 -15.68 -13.46
C THR A 122 18.24 -16.24 -14.78
N LYS A 123 17.99 -15.38 -15.79
CA LYS A 123 17.85 -15.80 -17.19
C LYS A 123 19.18 -16.25 -17.76
#